data_AF-A0A925YSH2-F1
#
_entry.id   AF-A0A925YSH2-F1
#
_cell.length_a   1.000
_cell.length_b   1.000
_cell.length_c   1.000
_cell.angle_alpha   90.00
_cell.angle_beta   90.00
_cell.angle_gamma   90.00
#
_symmetry.space_group_name_H-M   'P 1'
#
loop_
_entity.id
_entity.type
_entity.pdbx_description
1 polymer ?
#
loop_
_entity_poly.entity_id
_entity_poly.type
_entity_poly.pdbx_seq_one_letter_code
_entity_poly.pdbx_strand_id
1 'polypeptide(L)' 'PSTMIDFVDGKPLEVEPIWGEPLRRARAKGVSTPRLAALYARLRELSAGV' A
#
# COMPACT_ATOMS: atom_id res chain seq x y z
N PRO A 1 -4.07 4.92 13.36
CA PRO A 1 -3.97 3.64 12.63
C PRO A 1 -2.59 3.01 12.83
N SER A 2 -2.48 1.68 12.88
CA SER A 2 -1.21 0.96 13.12
C SER A 2 -0.12 1.32 12.10
N THR A 3 -0.45 1.40 10.81
CA THR A 3 0.51 1.75 9.74
C THR A 3 1.27 3.04 10.00
N MET A 4 0.62 4.06 10.57
CA MET A 4 1.29 5.32 10.88
C MET A 4 2.31 5.15 12.01
N ILE A 5 1.99 4.33 13.01
CA ILE A 5 2.89 4.01 14.12
C ILE A 5 4.08 3.22 13.57
N ASP A 6 3.84 2.19 12.75
CA ASP A 6 4.91 1.39 12.14
C ASP A 6 5.85 2.25 11.30
N PHE A 7 5.32 3.22 10.54
CA PHE A 7 6.12 4.16 9.77
C PHE A 7 7.00 5.06 10.66
N VAL A 8 6.42 5.64 11.72
CA VAL A 8 7.15 6.51 12.65
C VAL A 8 8.22 5.73 13.42
N ASP A 9 7.95 4.48 13.77
CA ASP A 9 8.88 3.60 14.47
C ASP A 9 9.95 2.98 13.55
N GLY A 10 9.93 3.27 12.25
CA GLY A 10 10.86 2.68 11.28
C GLY A 10 10.69 1.17 11.09
N LYS A 11 9.49 0.65 11.35
CA LYS A 11 9.15 -0.78 11.18
C LYS A 11 8.72 -1.06 9.73
N PRO A 12 8.88 -2.30 9.26
CA PRO A 12 8.36 -2.71 7.96
C PRO A 12 6.84 -2.47 7.87
N LEU A 13 6.40 -1.86 6.77
CA LEU A 13 4.98 -1.60 6.52
C LEU A 13 4.29 -2.82 5.88
N GLU A 14 3.06 -3.10 6.31
CA GLU A 14 2.22 -4.16 5.73
C GLU A 14 1.54 -3.72 4.41
N VAL A 15 2.34 -3.28 3.43
CA VAL A 15 1.83 -2.66 2.19
C VAL A 15 1.01 -3.63 1.33
N GLU A 16 1.47 -4.87 1.21
CA GLU A 16 0.86 -5.89 0.34
C GLU A 16 -0.55 -6.32 0.79
N PRO A 17 -0.78 -6.77 2.04
CA PRO A 17 -2.10 -7.22 2.44
C PRO A 17 -3.13 -6.08 2.52
N ILE A 18 -2.71 -4.86 2.89
CA ILE A 18 -3.64 -3.74 3.09
C ILE A 18 -3.97 -3.01 1.79
N TRP A 19 -3.01 -2.74 0.90
CA TRP A 19 -3.25 -1.97 -0.34
C TRP A 19 -2.99 -2.77 -1.61
N GLY A 20 -1.93 -3.60 -1.63
CA GLY A 20 -1.56 -4.38 -2.82
C GLY A 20 -2.64 -5.38 -3.22
N GLU A 21 -3.19 -6.09 -2.25
CA GLU A 21 -4.18 -7.13 -2.47
C GLU A 21 -5.54 -6.58 -2.93
N PRO A 22 -6.14 -5.54 -2.31
CA PRO A 22 -7.29 -4.85 -2.88
C PRO A 22 -7.05 -4.32 -4.30
N LEU A 23 -5.86 -3.78 -4.60
CA LEU A 23 -5.51 -3.29 -5.93
C LEU A 23 -5.44 -4.41 -6.97
N ARG A 24 -4.83 -5.57 -6.63
CA ARG A 24 -4.83 -6.77 -7.49
C ARG A 24 -6.24 -7.23 -7.80
N ARG A 25 -7.11 -7.29 -6.79
CA ARG A 25 -8.53 -7.68 -6.96
C ARG A 25 -9.30 -6.69 -7.83
N ALA A 26 -9.09 -5.38 -7.66
CA ALA A 26 -9.71 -4.36 -8.50
C ALA A 26 -9.29 -4.51 -9.97
N ARG A 27 -7.99 -4.71 -10.23
CA ARG A 27 -7.45 -4.96 -11.57
C ARG A 27 -8.02 -6.23 -12.20
N ALA A 28 -8.10 -7.32 -11.46
CA ALA A 28 -8.66 -8.59 -11.94
C ALA A 28 -10.14 -8.46 -12.36
N LYS A 29 -10.87 -7.50 -11.77
CA LYS A 29 -12.28 -7.20 -12.10
C LYS A 29 -12.45 -6.04 -13.08
N GLY A 30 -11.36 -5.47 -13.60
CA GLY A 30 -11.41 -4.28 -14.47
C GLY A 30 -11.93 -3.02 -13.77
N VAL A 31 -11.94 -2.97 -12.43
CA VAL A 31 -12.45 -1.83 -11.66
C VAL A 31 -11.37 -0.77 -11.51
N SER A 32 -11.67 0.43 -12.01
CA SER A 32 -10.77 1.58 -11.90
C SER A 32 -10.65 2.06 -10.46
N THR A 33 -9.41 2.09 -9.95
CA THR A 33 -9.09 2.55 -8.58
C THR A 33 -7.83 3.45 -8.56
N PRO A 34 -7.83 4.58 -9.30
CA PRO A 34 -6.62 5.37 -9.55
C PRO A 34 -5.97 5.92 -8.28
N ARG A 35 -6.78 6.33 -7.29
CA ARG A 35 -6.26 6.80 -5.99
C ARG A 35 -5.58 5.69 -5.18
N LEU A 36 -6.13 4.48 -5.23
CA LEU A 36 -5.52 3.31 -4.58
C LEU A 36 -4.20 2.94 -5.24
N ALA A 37 -4.14 2.98 -6.58
CA ALA A 37 -2.91 2.73 -7.32
C ALA A 37 -1.80 3.74 -6.98
N ALA A 38 -2.14 5.04 -6.92
CA ALA A 38 -1.21 6.09 -6.54
C ALA A 38 -0.70 5.93 -5.09
N LEU A 39 -1.62 5.64 -4.15
CA LEU A 39 -1.26 5.41 -2.75
C LEU A 39 -0.35 4.18 -2.59
N TYR A 40 -0.68 3.07 -3.25
CA TYR A 40 0.12 1.85 -3.22
C TYR A 40 1.55 2.10 -3.73
N ALA A 41 1.71 2.82 -4.84
CA ALA A 41 3.02 3.17 -5.38
C ALA A 41 3.85 3.97 -4.36
N ARG A 42 3.24 4.98 -3.72
CA ARG A 42 3.93 5.78 -2.71
C ARG A 42 4.33 4.97 -1.48
N LEU A 43 3.47 4.08 -1.01
CA LEU A 43 3.76 3.21 0.13
C LEU A 43 4.87 2.19 -0.18
N ARG A 44 4.93 1.69 -1.42
CA ARG A 44 6.01 0.80 -1.88
C ARG A 44 7.36 1.52 -1.89
N GLU A 45 7.42 2.77 -2.33
CA GLU A 45 8.64 3.59 -2.28
C GLU A 45 9.11 3.81 -0.84
N LEU A 46 8.19 4.20 0.05
CA LEU A 46 8.49 4.43 1.46
C LEU A 46 8.94 3.14 2.17
N SER A 47 8.34 1.99 1.84
CA SER A 47 8.70 0.71 2.45
C SER A 47 10.01 0.12 1.91
N ALA A 48 10.49 0.54 0.74
CA ALA A 48 11.75 0.08 0.18
C ALA A 48 12.96 0.89 0.69
N GLY A 49 12.71 2.04 1.32
CA GLY A 49 13.73 2.95 1.85
C GLY A 49 13.96 2.86 3.36
N VAL A 50 13.36 1.88 4.04
CA VAL A 50 13.50 1.58 5.47
C VAL A 50 14.13 0.21 5.64
#